data_AF-A0A9W9YMI0-F1
#
_entry.id   AF-A0A9W9YMI0-F1
#
_cell.length_a   1.000
_cell.length_b   1.000
_cell.length_c   1.000
_cell.angle_alpha   90.00
_cell.angle_beta   90.00
_cell.angle_gamma   90.00
#
_symmetry.space_group_name_H-M   'P 1'
#
loop_
_entity.id
_entity.type
_entity.pdbx_description
1 polymer ?
#
loop_
_entity_poly.entity_id
_entity_poly.type
_entity_poly.pdbx_seq_one_letter_code
_entity_poly.pdbx_strand_id
1 'polypeptide(L)'
;MAWYRICWMVVVSPGLNCRDASWWWLQCIQDYCSIVPDGLKILSDPVSRIFPSDCSHPQSPGKADQPLYDVLQEVMQRHFIGISFRELGAGPDLDSHMHGAGFNVNVGVRESTGFVFGGSQWNAGTWMDKVGESHTAGNFGLPATPRDGSAVEIVGLCKSTVRWFSRVV
;
A
#
# COMPACT_ATOMS: atom_id res chain seq x y z
N MET A 1 -16.19 -8.56 5.50
CA MET A 1 -15.71 -7.32 6.15
C MET A 1 -14.32 -7.08 5.61
N ALA A 2 -14.19 -6.23 4.60
CA ALA A 2 -12.93 -5.99 3.89
C ALA A 2 -12.29 -4.72 4.48
N TRP A 3 -11.04 -4.83 4.94
CA TRP A 3 -10.35 -3.79 5.69
C TRP A 3 -9.08 -3.32 4.95
N TYR A 4 -9.15 -2.25 4.14
CA TYR A 4 -8.20 -1.95 3.07
C TYR A 4 -7.64 -0.51 2.98
N ARG A 5 -7.91 0.38 3.95
CA ARG A 5 -7.45 1.78 3.94
C ARG A 5 -6.26 2.04 4.86
N ILE A 6 -5.22 1.25 4.68
CA ILE A 6 -3.91 1.47 5.33
C ILE A 6 -2.95 2.24 4.41
N CYS A 7 -3.31 2.34 3.12
CA CYS A 7 -2.68 3.25 2.18
C CYS A 7 -3.26 4.68 2.36
N TRP A 8 -2.73 5.37 3.38
CA TRP A 8 -2.41 6.81 3.37
C TRP A 8 -3.38 7.87 3.89
N MET A 9 -2.78 8.74 4.71
CA MET A 9 -3.31 9.92 5.41
C MET A 9 -3.22 11.24 4.62
N VAL A 10 -2.91 11.26 3.32
CA VAL A 10 -2.56 12.53 2.63
C VAL A 10 -3.24 12.78 1.29
N VAL A 11 -3.99 11.85 0.69
CA VAL A 11 -4.57 12.06 -0.66
C VAL A 11 -6.09 11.87 -0.65
N VAL A 12 -6.81 12.87 -1.18
CA VAL A 12 -8.27 13.07 -1.06
C VAL A 12 -9.10 12.12 -1.94
N SER A 13 -8.49 11.33 -2.83
CA SER A 13 -9.17 10.25 -3.56
C SER A 13 -8.17 9.29 -4.22
N PRO A 14 -7.51 8.39 -3.47
CA PRO A 14 -6.52 7.51 -4.07
C PRO A 14 -7.19 6.25 -4.65
N GLY A 15 -6.88 5.94 -5.91
CA GLY A 15 -6.95 4.56 -6.40
C GLY A 15 -6.01 3.70 -5.54
N LEU A 16 -6.47 2.53 -5.12
CA LEU A 16 -5.76 1.65 -4.19
C LEU A 16 -5.03 0.53 -4.97
N ASN A 17 -4.37 0.92 -6.05
CA ASN A 17 -3.69 0.02 -6.98
C ASN A 17 -2.15 0.02 -6.82
N CYS A 18 -1.60 0.56 -5.73
CA CYS A 18 -0.15 0.66 -5.48
C CYS A 18 0.32 -0.19 -4.28
N ARG A 19 0.91 -1.36 -4.51
CA ARG A 19 1.36 -2.26 -3.42
C ARG A 19 2.74 -1.90 -2.87
N ASP A 20 3.60 -1.28 -3.66
CA ASP A 20 4.97 -0.92 -3.30
C ASP A 20 5.05 0.38 -2.49
N ALA A 21 4.09 1.29 -2.67
CA ALA A 21 4.08 2.62 -2.06
C ALA A 21 4.26 2.60 -0.53
N SER A 22 3.53 1.74 0.19
CA SER A 22 3.65 1.63 1.66
C SER A 22 5.05 1.20 2.09
N TRP A 23 5.73 0.36 1.31
CA TRP A 23 7.06 -0.14 1.64
C TRP A 23 8.14 0.90 1.38
N TRP A 24 8.03 1.65 0.28
CA TRP A 24 8.90 2.79 0.02
C TRP A 24 8.74 3.87 1.09
N TRP A 25 7.52 4.12 1.56
CA TRP A 25 7.28 5.05 2.65
C TRP A 25 7.92 4.64 3.98
N LEU A 26 7.76 3.38 4.36
CA LEU A 26 8.42 2.83 5.55
C LEU A 26 9.94 3.01 5.45
N GLN A 27 10.52 2.87 4.26
CA GLN A 27 11.95 3.11 4.02
C GLN A 27 12.30 4.60 4.11
N CYS A 28 11.48 5.50 3.57
CA CYS A 28 11.69 6.94 3.72
C CYS A 28 11.68 7.38 5.19
N ILE A 29 10.79 6.81 6.02
CA ILE A 29 10.77 7.11 7.46
C ILE A 29 12.03 6.57 8.15
N GLN A 30 12.48 5.36 7.79
CA GLN A 30 13.74 4.80 8.28
C GLN A 30 14.93 5.70 7.97
N ASP A 31 15.00 6.16 6.73
CA ASP A 31 16.08 7.03 6.26
C ASP A 31 16.03 8.39 6.97
N TYR A 32 14.84 8.98 7.12
CA TYR A 32 14.65 10.21 7.89
C TYR A 32 15.16 10.06 9.33
N CYS A 33 14.74 9.00 10.02
CA CYS A 33 15.17 8.74 11.40
C CYS A 33 16.68 8.51 11.54
N SER A 34 17.33 8.05 10.47
CA SER A 34 18.78 7.78 10.44
C SER A 34 19.61 9.01 10.07
N ILE A 35 19.09 9.88 9.22
CA ILE A 35 19.80 11.05 8.67
C ILE A 35 19.62 12.27 9.57
N VAL A 36 18.42 12.48 10.11
CA VAL A 36 18.08 13.69 10.87
C VAL A 36 18.47 13.52 12.35
N PRO A 37 19.19 14.49 12.95
CA PRO A 37 19.45 14.49 14.39
C PRO A 37 18.16 14.42 15.21
N ASP A 38 18.11 13.54 16.21
CA ASP A 38 16.90 13.23 16.98
C ASP A 38 15.70 12.80 16.11
N GLY A 39 15.95 12.24 14.91
CA GLY A 39 14.91 11.94 13.93
C GLY A 39 13.80 11.00 14.44
N LEU A 40 14.09 10.15 15.43
CA LEU A 40 13.08 9.29 16.07
C LEU A 40 11.93 10.06 16.75
N LYS A 41 12.11 11.35 17.06
CA LYS A 41 11.04 12.17 17.65
C LYS A 41 9.81 12.27 16.74
N ILE A 42 9.98 12.20 15.41
CA ILE A 42 8.88 12.24 14.43
C ILE A 42 7.87 11.10 14.63
N LEU A 43 8.30 9.98 15.21
CA LEU A 43 7.42 8.83 15.40
C LEU A 43 6.28 9.14 16.36
N SER A 44 6.48 10.08 17.29
CA SER A 44 5.47 10.53 18.24
C SER A 44 4.67 11.72 17.74
N ASP A 45 5.03 12.31 16.59
CA ASP A 45 4.30 13.46 16.05
C ASP A 45 2.87 13.04 15.62
N PRO A 46 1.86 13.88 15.89
CA PRO A 46 0.50 13.59 15.53
C PRO A 46 0.30 13.66 14.01
N VAL A 47 -0.37 12.66 13.46
CA VAL A 47 -0.80 12.62 12.07
C VAL A 47 -2.31 12.47 11.98
N SER A 48 -2.95 13.28 11.14
CA SER A 48 -4.39 13.25 10.96
C SER A 48 -4.84 12.13 10.03
N ARG A 49 -5.74 11.30 10.53
CA ARG A 49 -6.33 10.19 9.79
C ARG A 49 -7.54 10.68 9.00
N ILE A 50 -7.30 11.07 7.74
CA ILE A 50 -8.35 11.50 6.81
C ILE A 50 -9.41 10.41 6.63
N PHE A 51 -9.01 9.13 6.67
CA PHE A 51 -9.93 7.98 6.60
C PHE A 51 -9.86 7.15 7.90
N PRO A 52 -10.64 7.49 8.94
CA PRO A 52 -10.60 6.79 10.22
C PRO A 52 -10.93 5.29 10.12
N SER A 53 -11.78 4.90 9.17
CA SER A 53 -12.12 3.51 8.92
C SER A 53 -12.26 3.22 7.43
N ASP A 54 -12.35 1.94 7.07
CA ASP A 54 -12.40 1.52 5.67
C ASP A 54 -13.64 2.03 4.94
N CYS A 55 -14.74 2.24 5.68
CA CYS A 55 -16.02 2.73 5.15
C CYS A 55 -16.24 4.23 5.40
N SER A 56 -15.31 4.95 6.03
CA SER A 56 -15.53 6.35 6.38
C SER A 56 -15.40 7.27 5.17
N HIS A 57 -16.23 8.30 5.09
CA HIS A 57 -15.95 9.46 4.22
C HIS A 57 -14.70 10.20 4.71
N PRO A 58 -13.96 10.89 3.82
CA PRO A 58 -12.80 11.67 4.22
C PRO A 58 -13.20 12.71 5.27
N GLN A 59 -12.44 12.79 6.34
CA GLN A 59 -12.61 13.75 7.43
C GLN A 59 -11.60 14.88 7.30
N SER A 60 -11.95 16.06 7.81
CA SER A 60 -11.02 17.18 7.92
C SER A 60 -9.85 16.84 8.86
N PRO A 61 -8.65 17.41 8.62
CA PRO A 61 -7.52 17.28 9.55
C PRO A 61 -7.89 17.65 11.00
N GLY A 62 -7.29 16.97 11.98
CA GLY A 62 -7.55 17.15 13.41
C GLY A 62 -8.80 16.46 13.96
N LYS A 63 -9.61 15.79 13.12
CA LYS A 63 -10.81 15.07 13.57
C LYS A 63 -10.51 13.69 14.19
N ALA A 64 -9.44 13.06 13.72
CA ALA A 64 -8.94 11.80 14.25
C ALA A 64 -7.43 11.82 14.07
N ASP A 65 -6.70 12.09 15.15
CA ASP A 65 -5.25 12.10 15.13
C ASP A 65 -4.71 10.87 15.87
N GLN A 66 -3.60 10.37 15.38
CA GLN A 66 -2.83 9.31 16.04
C GLN A 66 -1.33 9.59 15.87
N PRO A 67 -0.48 9.07 16.77
CA PRO A 67 0.96 9.11 16.56
C PRO A 67 1.37 8.39 15.27
N LEU A 68 2.44 8.85 14.63
CA LEU A 68 2.97 8.23 13.42
C LEU A 68 3.36 6.76 13.64
N TYR A 69 3.89 6.40 14.82
CA TYR A 69 4.24 5.01 15.15
C TYR A 69 3.05 4.05 15.07
N ASP A 70 1.83 4.50 15.37
CA ASP A 70 0.64 3.65 15.28
C ASP A 70 0.30 3.34 13.82
N VAL A 71 0.54 4.30 12.91
CA VAL A 71 0.35 4.09 11.46
C VAL A 71 1.36 3.09 10.92
N LEU A 72 2.63 3.23 11.31
CA LEU A 72 3.72 2.32 10.97
C LEU A 72 3.40 0.88 11.41
N GLN A 73 2.95 0.71 12.65
CA GLN A 73 2.55 -0.58 13.21
C GLN A 73 1.33 -1.16 12.47
N GLU A 74 0.35 -0.33 12.14
CA GLU A 74 -0.84 -0.75 11.39
C GLU A 74 -0.47 -1.29 10.00
N VAL A 75 0.45 -0.65 9.28
CA VAL A 75 0.97 -1.15 7.98
C VAL A 75 1.50 -2.58 8.13
N MET A 76 2.37 -2.81 9.12
CA MET A 76 2.98 -4.12 9.34
C MET A 76 1.94 -5.18 9.71
N GLN A 77 1.06 -4.85 10.66
CA GLN A 77 0.07 -5.80 11.18
C GLN A 77 -0.93 -6.22 10.10
N ARG A 78 -1.32 -5.30 9.22
CA ARG A 78 -2.32 -5.57 8.19
C ARG A 78 -1.75 -6.39 7.03
N HIS A 79 -0.51 -6.14 6.63
CA HIS A 79 0.17 -7.03 5.68
C HIS A 79 0.29 -8.46 6.22
N PHE A 80 0.54 -8.61 7.52
CA PHE A 80 0.63 -9.92 8.15
C PHE A 80 -0.74 -10.62 8.25
N ILE A 81 -1.79 -9.92 8.68
CA ILE A 81 -3.17 -10.44 8.74
C ILE A 81 -3.71 -10.78 7.34
N GLY A 82 -3.28 -10.03 6.33
CA GLY A 82 -3.76 -10.13 4.96
C GLY A 82 -4.75 -9.03 4.60
N ILE A 83 -4.61 -8.51 3.39
CA ILE A 83 -5.42 -7.44 2.81
C ILE A 83 -6.11 -8.02 1.57
N SER A 84 -7.43 -7.92 1.52
CA SER A 84 -8.23 -8.38 0.39
C SER A 84 -9.42 -7.45 0.21
N PHE A 85 -9.49 -6.81 -0.95
CA PHE A 85 -10.57 -5.87 -1.26
C PHE A 85 -10.79 -5.68 -2.76
N ARG A 86 -11.91 -5.04 -3.08
CA ARG A 86 -12.18 -4.49 -4.39
C ARG A 86 -12.12 -2.97 -4.29
N GLU A 87 -11.45 -2.32 -5.24
CA GLU A 87 -11.33 -0.85 -5.24
C GLU A 87 -12.71 -0.17 -5.19
N LEU A 88 -12.79 0.89 -4.39
CA LEU A 88 -14.04 1.62 -4.22
C LEU A 88 -14.35 2.39 -5.51
N GLY A 89 -15.56 2.21 -6.06
CA GLY A 89 -15.92 2.79 -7.35
C GLY A 89 -15.40 2.00 -8.55
N ALA A 90 -14.94 0.75 -8.35
CA ALA A 90 -14.47 -0.13 -9.41
C ALA A 90 -15.40 -0.14 -10.64
N GLY A 91 -14.85 0.30 -11.76
CA GLY A 91 -15.56 0.48 -13.02
C GLY A 91 -14.85 1.51 -13.90
N PRO A 92 -15.39 1.76 -15.11
CA PRO A 92 -14.77 2.67 -16.07
C PRO A 92 -14.59 4.11 -15.56
N ASP A 93 -15.40 4.55 -14.60
CA ASP A 93 -15.30 5.88 -13.99
C ASP A 93 -14.06 6.01 -13.09
N LEU A 94 -13.57 4.90 -12.53
CA LEU A 94 -12.35 4.86 -11.73
C LEU A 94 -11.12 4.65 -12.63
N ASP A 95 -11.19 3.66 -13.51
CA ASP A 95 -10.16 3.37 -14.49
C ASP A 95 -10.82 2.78 -15.74
N SER A 96 -10.78 3.53 -16.84
CA SER A 96 -11.42 3.16 -18.10
C SER A 96 -10.68 2.07 -18.86
N HIS A 97 -9.44 1.76 -18.48
CA HIS A 97 -8.59 0.80 -19.17
C HIS A 97 -8.42 -0.50 -18.38
N MET A 98 -8.59 -0.48 -17.06
CA MET A 98 -8.41 -1.67 -16.23
C MET A 98 -9.45 -2.76 -16.51
N HIS A 99 -8.97 -4.00 -16.61
CA HIS A 99 -9.85 -5.17 -16.65
C HIS A 99 -10.65 -5.29 -15.35
N GLY A 100 -11.91 -5.74 -15.39
CA GLY A 100 -12.79 -5.78 -14.21
C GLY A 100 -12.23 -6.60 -13.02
N ALA A 101 -11.39 -7.59 -13.30
CA ALA A 101 -10.68 -8.38 -12.30
C ALA A 101 -9.50 -7.64 -11.64
N GLY A 102 -8.92 -6.65 -12.33
CA GLY A 102 -7.82 -5.81 -11.86
C GLY A 102 -8.19 -4.89 -10.70
N PHE A 103 -9.48 -4.62 -10.50
CA PHE A 103 -9.96 -3.90 -9.33
C PHE A 103 -9.94 -4.74 -8.04
N ASN A 104 -9.72 -6.05 -8.12
CA ASN A 104 -9.59 -6.91 -6.94
C ASN A 104 -8.10 -6.99 -6.55
N VAL A 105 -7.79 -6.61 -5.32
CA VAL A 105 -6.43 -6.57 -4.79
C VAL A 105 -6.33 -7.50 -3.59
N ASN A 106 -5.32 -8.37 -3.63
CA ASN A 106 -4.96 -9.27 -2.53
C ASN A 106 -3.48 -9.08 -2.19
N VAL A 107 -3.15 -8.95 -0.92
CA VAL A 107 -1.78 -8.83 -0.40
C VAL A 107 -1.70 -9.59 0.92
N GLY A 108 -0.58 -10.24 1.19
CA GLY A 108 -0.35 -10.92 2.46
C GLY A 108 1.11 -11.29 2.68
N VAL A 109 1.37 -12.03 3.75
CA VAL A 109 2.68 -12.62 4.05
C VAL A 109 2.57 -14.14 3.98
N ARG A 110 3.49 -14.78 3.26
CA ARG A 110 3.56 -16.23 3.20
C ARG A 110 4.30 -16.74 4.43
N GLU A 111 3.58 -17.31 5.40
CA GLU A 111 4.14 -17.76 6.69
C GLU A 111 5.37 -18.67 6.55
N SER A 112 5.39 -19.57 5.57
CA SER A 112 6.52 -20.49 5.37
C SER A 112 7.84 -19.82 4.97
N THR A 113 7.79 -18.58 4.48
CA THR A 113 8.97 -17.84 3.99
C THR A 113 9.15 -16.47 4.66
N GLY A 114 8.09 -15.93 5.26
CA GLY A 114 8.01 -14.54 5.70
C GLY A 114 7.92 -13.52 4.56
N PHE A 115 7.81 -13.95 3.30
CA PHE A 115 7.78 -13.03 2.16
C PHE A 115 6.39 -12.44 1.93
N VAL A 116 6.37 -11.12 1.72
CA VAL A 116 5.18 -10.42 1.25
C VAL A 116 4.86 -10.91 -0.16
N PHE A 117 3.59 -11.13 -0.44
CA PHE A 117 3.09 -11.46 -1.77
C PHE A 117 1.81 -10.67 -2.05
N GLY A 118 1.45 -10.52 -3.32
CA GLY A 118 0.15 -9.96 -3.68
C GLY A 118 -0.03 -9.67 -5.15
N GLY A 119 -1.18 -9.10 -5.51
CA GLY A 119 -1.58 -8.85 -6.88
C GLY A 119 -2.07 -10.11 -7.60
N SER A 120 -2.24 -9.96 -8.92
CA SER A 120 -2.60 -10.98 -9.89
C SER A 120 -2.10 -10.55 -11.27
N GLN A 121 -2.20 -11.43 -12.26
CA GLN A 121 -1.92 -11.09 -13.66
C GLN A 121 -2.72 -9.89 -14.22
N TRP A 122 -3.81 -9.49 -13.54
CA TRP A 122 -4.66 -8.36 -13.94
C TRP A 122 -4.32 -7.06 -13.20
N ASN A 123 -3.38 -7.08 -12.26
CA ASN A 123 -2.98 -5.90 -11.49
C ASN A 123 -1.61 -5.39 -11.95
N ALA A 124 -1.43 -4.07 -11.82
CA ALA A 124 -0.17 -3.40 -12.09
C ALA A 124 0.37 -2.75 -10.80
N GLY A 125 0.39 -3.51 -9.70
CA GLY A 125 0.59 -2.96 -8.36
C GLY A 125 2.02 -2.62 -7.93
N THR A 126 2.95 -2.50 -8.87
CA THR A 126 4.34 -2.07 -8.64
C THR A 126 4.66 -0.96 -9.62
N TRP A 127 5.69 -0.18 -9.39
CA TRP A 127 6.13 0.93 -10.27
C TRP A 127 6.23 0.60 -11.78
N MET A 128 6.42 -0.67 -12.16
CA MET A 128 6.23 -1.14 -13.54
C MET A 128 4.74 -1.35 -13.85
N ASP A 129 3.97 -0.26 -13.90
CA ASP A 129 2.50 -0.25 -13.79
C ASP A 129 1.74 -0.10 -15.12
N LYS A 130 2.40 -0.22 -16.27
CA LYS A 130 1.71 0.01 -17.56
C LYS A 130 0.62 -1.02 -17.82
N VAL A 131 -0.62 -0.55 -17.91
CA VAL A 131 -1.78 -1.29 -18.43
C VAL A 131 -1.95 -0.97 -19.91
N GLY A 132 -2.19 -2.00 -20.72
CA GLY A 132 -2.42 -1.88 -22.16
C GLY A 132 -3.75 -1.18 -22.48
N GLU A 133 -3.76 -0.40 -23.56
CA GLU A 133 -4.87 0.49 -23.92
C GLU A 133 -5.31 0.32 -25.38
N SER A 134 -4.76 -0.66 -26.11
CA SER A 134 -5.04 -0.87 -27.53
C SER A 134 -5.98 -2.03 -27.76
N HIS A 135 -7.17 -1.73 -28.27
CA HIS A 135 -8.07 -2.75 -28.81
C HIS A 135 -7.50 -3.39 -30.08
N THR A 136 -6.90 -2.59 -30.97
CA THR A 136 -6.32 -3.08 -32.23
C THR A 136 -5.19 -4.08 -32.01
N ALA A 137 -4.34 -3.84 -31.00
CA ALA A 137 -3.27 -4.76 -30.64
C ALA A 137 -3.73 -5.89 -29.70
N GLY A 138 -5.01 -5.90 -29.29
CA GLY A 138 -5.58 -6.92 -28.41
C GLY A 138 -5.05 -6.92 -26.98
N ASN A 139 -4.51 -5.80 -26.49
CA ASN A 139 -3.89 -5.69 -25.16
C ASN A 139 -4.66 -4.79 -24.18
N PHE A 140 -5.83 -4.31 -24.57
CA PHE A 140 -6.66 -3.45 -23.72
C PHE A 140 -6.96 -4.11 -22.36
N GLY A 141 -6.58 -3.42 -21.28
CA GLY A 141 -6.74 -3.87 -19.90
C GLY A 141 -5.82 -4.97 -19.42
N LEU A 142 -4.81 -5.34 -20.21
CA LEU A 142 -3.77 -6.29 -19.83
C LEU A 142 -2.55 -5.52 -19.30
N PRO A 143 -2.14 -5.73 -18.04
CA PRO A 143 -0.85 -5.24 -17.56
C PRO A 143 0.28 -5.79 -18.44
N ALA A 144 1.20 -4.92 -18.87
CA ALA A 144 2.37 -5.34 -19.64
C ALA A 144 3.38 -6.10 -18.77
N THR A 145 3.46 -5.73 -17.50
CA THR A 145 4.41 -6.24 -16.52
C THR A 145 3.71 -6.51 -15.19
N PRO A 146 2.75 -7.47 -15.13
CA PRO A 146 2.21 -7.88 -13.86
C PRO A 146 3.34 -8.50 -13.04
N ARG A 147 3.55 -7.96 -11.85
CA ARG A 147 4.58 -8.41 -10.90
C ARG A 147 3.94 -8.94 -9.64
N ASP A 148 2.91 -9.75 -9.84
CA ASP A 148 2.21 -10.45 -8.78
C ASP A 148 3.09 -11.52 -8.11
N GLY A 149 2.70 -11.91 -6.90
CA GLY A 149 3.56 -12.69 -6.00
C GLY A 149 4.53 -11.80 -5.22
N SER A 150 5.74 -12.31 -4.99
CA SER A 150 6.74 -11.72 -4.09
C SER A 150 7.76 -10.87 -4.85
N ALA A 151 7.40 -9.61 -5.11
CA ALA A 151 8.31 -8.65 -5.75
C ALA A 151 9.56 -8.41 -4.89
N VAL A 152 10.74 -8.44 -5.54
CA VAL A 152 12.05 -8.42 -4.88
C VAL A 152 12.24 -7.19 -4.00
N GLU A 153 11.88 -6.01 -4.49
CA GLU A 153 12.00 -4.76 -3.76
C GLU A 153 11.08 -4.74 -2.54
N ILE A 154 9.85 -5.26 -2.64
CA ILE A 154 8.92 -5.31 -1.52
C ILE A 154 9.45 -6.24 -0.43
N VAL A 155 9.99 -7.40 -0.80
CA VAL A 155 10.62 -8.33 0.15
C VAL A 155 11.85 -7.68 0.81
N GLY A 156 12.69 -6.99 0.03
CA GLY A 156 13.87 -6.29 0.54
C GLY A 156 13.51 -5.16 1.52
N LEU A 157 12.51 -4.33 1.17
CA LEU A 157 12.01 -3.25 2.02
C LEU A 157 11.35 -3.80 3.28
N CYS A 158 10.55 -4.87 3.18
CA CYS A 158 9.99 -5.56 4.34
C CYS A 158 11.10 -6.05 5.30
N LYS A 159 12.14 -6.69 4.77
CA LYS A 159 13.30 -7.13 5.57
C LYS A 159 14.02 -5.96 6.23
N SER A 160 14.15 -4.82 5.55
CA SER A 160 14.73 -3.59 6.08
C SER A 160 13.91 -3.05 7.24
N THR A 161 12.59 -2.93 7.06
CA THR A 161 11.64 -2.44 8.08
C THR A 161 11.62 -3.32 9.31
N VAL A 162 11.53 -4.65 9.17
CA VAL A 162 11.54 -5.57 10.31
C VAL A 162 12.84 -5.45 11.12
N ARG A 163 13.99 -5.32 10.44
CA ARG A 163 15.29 -5.07 11.10
C ARG A 163 15.31 -3.74 11.84
N TRP A 164 14.70 -2.70 11.28
CA TRP A 164 14.65 -1.39 11.92
C TRP A 164 13.78 -1.42 13.18
N PHE A 165 12.59 -2.02 13.08
CA PHE A 165 11.66 -2.14 14.21
C PHE A 165 12.32 -2.92 15.36
N SER A 166 13.08 -3.99 15.08
CA SER A 166 13.76 -4.77 16.12
C SER A 166 14.91 -4.04 16.83
N ARG A 167 15.22 -2.79 16.46
CA ARG A 167 16.28 -1.97 17.07
C ARG A 167 15.74 -0.74 17.76
N VAL A 168 14.59 -0.24 17.30
CA VAL A 168 13.93 0.96 17.84
C VAL A 168 12.92 0.59 18.94
N VAL A 169 12.49 -0.68 18.98
CA VAL A 169 11.69 -1.27 20.06
C VAL A 169 12.59 -2.05 21.02
#